data_AF-A0A3R7WZ81-F1
#
_entry.id   AF-A0A3R7WZ81-F1
#
_cell.length_a   1.000
_cell.length_b   1.000
_cell.length_c   1.000
_cell.angle_alpha   90.00
_cell.angle_beta   90.00
_cell.angle_gamma   90.00
#
_symmetry.space_group_name_H-M   'P 1'
#
loop_
_entity.id
_entity.type
_entity.pdbx_description
1 polymer ?
#
loop_
_entity_poly.entity_id
_entity_poly.type
_entity_poly.pdbx_seq_one_letter_code
_entity_poly.pdbx_strand_id
1 'polypeptide(L)'
;MADSGVETNVTVDVQPSLTIKTSVTIYFTIFAIAWIIFLYLQKRKPTIYACRNESTETASVAVDTGTMFGWIKPTWTTSDEVLFEFCGLDTLIFLRVLALGRKLALFGVLLSAALFPLYATGTNPDEAAGRRKEIDPLERITMSNLSNGEPRLWASVAAMYFMTFYAMYLFRTEYRYYVKRRHQFLSRDDPQQYTVRCSVITAFWPFS
;
A
#
# COMPACT_ATOMS: atom_id res chain seq x y z
N MET A 1 -51.93 28.43 0.33
CA MET A 1 -50.99 27.56 -0.39
C MET A 1 -49.71 27.55 0.45
N ALA A 2 -49.64 26.61 1.40
CA ALA A 2 -48.55 26.53 2.37
C ALA A 2 -47.43 25.70 1.77
N ASP A 3 -46.26 26.32 1.61
CA ASP A 3 -45.02 25.66 1.20
C ASP A 3 -44.52 24.83 2.38
N SER A 4 -44.69 23.51 2.29
CA SER A 4 -44.17 22.56 3.26
C SER A 4 -42.67 22.43 3.03
N GLY A 5 -41.91 23.29 3.71
CA GLY A 5 -40.46 23.16 3.84
C GLY A 5 -40.14 21.79 4.43
N VAL A 6 -39.64 20.89 3.58
CA VAL A 6 -39.04 19.62 4.01
C VAL A 6 -37.76 19.98 4.75
N GLU A 7 -37.86 20.14 6.07
CA GLU A 7 -36.70 20.11 6.97
C GLU A 7 -36.06 18.74 6.83
N THR A 8 -35.08 18.64 5.92
CA THR A 8 -34.11 17.56 5.98
C THR A 8 -33.29 17.80 7.25
N ASN A 9 -33.76 17.23 8.36
CA ASN A 9 -32.98 17.04 9.58
C ASN A 9 -31.82 16.10 9.23
N VAL A 10 -30.80 16.66 8.57
CA VAL A 10 -29.47 16.06 8.50
C VAL A 10 -28.92 16.20 9.90
N THR A 11 -29.26 15.22 10.75
CA THR A 11 -28.62 15.04 12.03
C THR A 11 -27.13 14.85 11.74
N VAL A 12 -26.35 15.90 12.02
CA VAL A 12 -24.89 15.80 12.02
C VAL A 12 -24.57 14.79 13.10
N ASP A 13 -24.29 13.55 12.71
CA ASP A 13 -23.98 12.46 13.62
C ASP A 13 -22.73 12.85 14.43
N VAL A 14 -22.95 13.19 15.71
CA VAL A 14 -21.92 13.71 16.62
C VAL A 14 -21.00 12.58 17.11
N GLN A 15 -21.25 11.33 16.72
CA GLN A 15 -20.42 10.17 17.05
C GLN A 15 -19.52 9.75 15.87
N PRO A 16 -18.29 10.28 15.77
CA PRO A 16 -17.36 9.95 14.69
C PRO A 16 -17.01 8.45 14.65
N SER A 17 -17.10 7.76 15.79
CA SER A 17 -16.84 6.32 15.92
C SER A 17 -17.87 5.46 15.16
N LEU A 18 -19.14 5.87 15.13
CA LEU A 18 -20.19 5.18 14.39
C LEU A 18 -19.99 5.34 12.88
N THR A 19 -19.64 6.54 12.41
CA THR A 19 -19.37 6.81 10.98
C THR A 19 -18.16 6.03 10.46
N ILE A 20 -17.10 5.90 11.27
CA ILE A 20 -15.94 5.07 10.90
C ILE A 20 -16.33 3.59 10.84
N LYS A 21 -17.14 3.11 11.79
CA LYS A 21 -17.59 1.71 11.80
C LYS A 21 -18.46 1.37 10.59
N THR A 22 -19.40 2.23 10.22
CA THR A 22 -20.28 2.00 9.07
C THR A 22 -19.49 2.03 7.76
N SER A 23 -18.59 2.99 7.58
CA SER A 23 -17.74 3.06 6.38
C SER A 23 -16.81 1.84 6.26
N VAL A 24 -16.12 1.42 7.33
CA VAL A 24 -15.31 0.19 7.34
C VAL A 24 -16.12 -1.03 6.96
N THR A 25 -17.35 -1.13 7.47
CA THR A 25 -18.25 -2.25 7.15
C THR A 25 -18.58 -2.28 5.66
N ILE A 26 -18.91 -1.13 5.06
CA ILE A 26 -19.23 -1.03 3.63
C ILE A 26 -18.02 -1.39 2.76
N TYR A 27 -16.83 -0.88 3.06
CA TYR A 27 -15.63 -1.22 2.29
C TYR A 27 -15.29 -2.71 2.39
N PHE A 28 -15.46 -3.29 3.58
CA PHE A 28 -15.21 -4.71 3.79
C PHE A 28 -16.20 -5.60 3.02
N THR A 29 -17.49 -5.24 2.97
CA THR A 29 -18.48 -6.01 2.21
C THR A 29 -18.21 -5.96 0.72
N ILE A 30 -17.88 -4.79 0.17
CA ILE A 30 -17.48 -4.64 -1.24
C ILE A 30 -16.24 -5.48 -1.54
N PHE A 31 -15.23 -5.43 -0.67
CA PHE A 31 -14.02 -6.24 -0.81
C PHE A 31 -14.32 -7.74 -0.79
N ALA A 32 -15.15 -8.20 0.14
CA ALA A 32 -15.54 -9.61 0.22
C ALA A 32 -16.28 -10.09 -1.03
N ILE A 33 -17.19 -9.28 -1.58
CA ILE A 33 -17.89 -9.60 -2.84
C ILE A 33 -16.89 -9.68 -3.99
N ALA A 34 -16.01 -8.68 -4.14
CA ALA A 34 -14.98 -8.68 -5.17
C ALA A 34 -14.04 -9.89 -5.06
N TRP A 35 -13.67 -10.28 -3.83
CA TRP A 35 -12.84 -11.45 -3.56
C TRP A 35 -13.53 -12.76 -3.97
N ILE A 36 -14.82 -12.91 -3.68
CA ILE A 36 -15.61 -14.09 -4.08
C ILE A 36 -15.70 -14.16 -5.62
N ILE A 37 -15.96 -13.03 -6.28
CA ILE A 37 -15.98 -12.95 -7.74
C ILE A 37 -14.62 -13.34 -8.32
N PHE A 38 -13.52 -12.84 -7.75
CA PHE A 38 -12.16 -13.17 -8.15
C PHE A 38 -11.88 -14.68 -8.03
N LEU A 39 -12.20 -15.29 -6.88
CA LEU A 39 -12.03 -16.74 -6.67
C LEU A 39 -12.89 -17.56 -7.63
N TYR A 40 -14.12 -17.11 -7.92
CA TYR A 40 -15.01 -17.76 -8.87
C TYR A 40 -14.47 -17.68 -10.31
N LEU A 41 -13.96 -16.52 -10.73
CA LEU A 41 -13.33 -16.32 -12.04
C LEU A 41 -12.04 -17.15 -12.18
N GLN A 42 -11.21 -17.20 -11.13
CA GLN A 42 -9.98 -17.99 -11.09
C GLN A 42 -10.26 -19.49 -11.28
N LYS A 43 -11.30 -20.03 -10.64
CA LYS A 43 -11.71 -21.44 -10.81
C LYS A 43 -12.34 -21.72 -12.18
N ARG A 44 -13.12 -20.79 -12.72
CA ARG A 44 -13.90 -21.01 -13.96
C ARG A 44 -13.09 -20.83 -15.24
N LYS A 45 -12.03 -20.01 -15.21
CA LYS A 45 -11.21 -19.66 -16.40
C LYS A 45 -9.70 -19.68 -16.11
N PRO A 46 -9.11 -20.84 -15.73
CA PRO A 46 -7.67 -20.94 -15.49
C PRO A 46 -6.86 -20.58 -16.75
N THR A 47 -7.38 -20.84 -17.95
CA THR A 47 -6.72 -20.56 -19.23
C THR A 47 -6.46 -19.07 -19.48
N ILE A 48 -7.30 -18.16 -18.98
CA ILE A 48 -7.13 -16.70 -19.17
C ILE A 48 -6.08 -16.16 -18.20
N TYR A 49 -6.05 -16.68 -16.97
CA TYR A 49 -5.07 -16.29 -15.95
C TYR A 49 -3.71 -16.98 -16.14
N ALA A 50 -3.69 -18.11 -16.84
CA ALA A 50 -2.51 -18.90 -17.15
C ALA A 50 -2.19 -18.91 -18.66
N CYS A 51 -2.53 -17.86 -19.42
CA CYS A 51 -2.17 -17.76 -20.84
C CYS A 51 -0.66 -17.88 -21.14
N ARG A 52 0.20 -17.88 -20.11
CA ARG A 52 1.67 -17.94 -20.22
C ARG A 52 2.27 -19.19 -19.57
N ASN A 53 1.51 -20.27 -19.36
CA ASN A 53 2.04 -21.54 -18.85
C ASN A 53 2.27 -22.60 -19.94
N GLU A 54 2.08 -22.26 -21.22
CA GLU A 54 2.14 -23.22 -22.34
C GLU A 54 3.57 -23.65 -22.72
N SER A 55 4.59 -22.84 -22.43
CA SER A 55 5.99 -23.23 -22.66
C SER A 55 6.49 -24.06 -21.48
N THR A 56 6.80 -25.32 -21.74
CA THR A 56 7.26 -26.34 -20.79
C THR A 56 8.52 -25.93 -20.01
N GLU A 57 9.29 -24.96 -20.51
CA GLU A 57 10.47 -24.37 -19.86
C GLU A 57 10.14 -23.28 -18.82
N THR A 58 8.91 -22.76 -18.81
CA THR A 58 8.46 -21.59 -18.02
C THR A 58 7.47 -21.96 -16.91
N ALA A 59 7.27 -23.26 -16.68
CA ALA A 59 6.21 -23.78 -15.82
C ALA A 59 6.44 -23.37 -14.36
N SER A 60 5.83 -22.26 -13.95
CA SER A 60 5.73 -21.87 -12.54
C SER A 60 5.09 -23.01 -11.75
N VAL A 61 5.66 -23.34 -10.59
CA VAL A 61 5.17 -24.31 -9.61
C VAL A 61 3.65 -24.36 -9.62
N ALA A 62 3.09 -25.54 -9.94
CA ALA A 62 1.66 -25.76 -10.11
C ALA A 62 0.85 -24.98 -9.07
N VAL A 63 0.07 -23.99 -9.54
CA VAL A 63 -0.84 -23.24 -8.68
C VAL A 63 -1.87 -24.23 -8.18
N ASP A 64 -1.73 -24.65 -6.92
CA ASP A 64 -2.69 -25.53 -6.27
C ASP A 64 -4.04 -24.79 -6.19
N THR A 65 -4.90 -25.10 -7.17
CA THR A 65 -6.19 -24.42 -7.37
C THR A 65 -7.26 -25.01 -6.44
N GLY A 66 -6.91 -26.01 -5.62
CA GLY A 66 -7.83 -26.67 -4.69
C GLY A 66 -8.17 -25.82 -3.46
N THR A 67 -7.29 -24.90 -3.06
CA THR A 67 -7.41 -24.17 -1.79
C THR A 67 -7.65 -22.67 -2.02
N MET A 68 -8.54 -22.04 -1.23
CA MET A 68 -8.90 -20.60 -1.36
C MET A 68 -7.68 -19.65 -1.27
N PHE A 69 -6.58 -20.09 -0.68
CA PHE A 69 -5.31 -19.36 -0.56
C PHE A 69 -4.13 -20.10 -1.22
N GLY A 70 -4.39 -21.17 -1.98
CA GLY A 70 -3.35 -22.02 -2.58
C GLY A 70 -2.45 -21.27 -3.57
N TRP A 71 -2.95 -20.17 -4.16
CA TRP A 71 -2.20 -19.31 -5.06
C TRP A 71 -1.27 -18.31 -4.36
N ILE A 72 -1.51 -17.97 -3.09
CA ILE A 72 -0.71 -16.98 -2.35
C ILE A 72 0.69 -17.51 -2.01
N LYS A 73 0.77 -18.78 -1.58
CA LYS A 73 2.04 -19.41 -1.23
C LYS A 73 3.04 -19.48 -2.41
N PRO A 74 2.68 -19.99 -3.61
CA PRO A 74 3.57 -19.98 -4.75
C PRO A 74 3.90 -18.55 -5.21
N THR A 75 2.93 -17.63 -5.21
CA THR A 75 3.17 -16.21 -5.58
C THR A 75 4.21 -15.54 -4.66
N TRP A 76 4.20 -15.86 -3.37
CA TRP A 76 5.19 -15.34 -2.41
C TRP A 76 6.55 -16.04 -2.52
N THR A 77 6.56 -17.30 -2.96
CA THR A 77 7.77 -18.13 -3.06
C THR A 77 8.52 -17.89 -4.38
N THR A 78 7.88 -17.30 -5.38
CA THR A 78 8.52 -16.92 -6.66
C THR A 78 9.74 -16.04 -6.41
N SER A 79 10.90 -16.51 -6.84
CA SER A 79 12.16 -15.79 -6.69
C SER A 79 12.24 -14.58 -7.64
N ASP A 80 12.91 -13.52 -7.19
CA ASP A 80 13.14 -12.31 -7.99
C ASP A 80 13.90 -12.60 -9.31
N GLU A 81 14.65 -13.71 -9.36
CA GLU A 81 15.41 -14.14 -10.53
C GLU A 81 14.51 -14.67 -11.65
N VAL A 82 13.56 -15.53 -11.28
CA VAL A 82 12.47 -16.00 -12.16
C VAL A 82 11.68 -14.80 -12.66
N LEU A 83 11.34 -13.86 -11.77
CA LEU A 83 10.59 -12.66 -12.13
C LEU A 83 11.35 -11.74 -13.11
N PHE A 84 12.68 -11.64 -12.98
CA PHE A 84 13.53 -10.87 -13.89
C PHE A 84 13.53 -11.45 -15.30
N GLU A 85 13.61 -12.77 -15.42
CA GLU A 85 13.65 -13.49 -16.70
C GLU A 85 12.30 -13.45 -17.42
N PHE A 86 11.19 -13.57 -16.68
CA PHE A 86 9.85 -13.69 -17.27
C PHE A 86 9.09 -12.37 -17.45
N CYS A 87 9.27 -11.40 -16.56
CA CYS A 87 8.53 -10.13 -16.59
C CYS A 87 9.38 -8.92 -16.98
N GLY A 88 10.69 -9.10 -17.14
CA GLY A 88 11.64 -8.04 -17.48
C GLY A 88 11.95 -7.09 -16.32
N LEU A 89 12.79 -6.11 -16.62
CA LEU A 89 13.34 -5.18 -15.62
C LEU A 89 12.24 -4.30 -14.98
N ASP A 90 11.34 -3.73 -15.78
CA ASP A 90 10.33 -2.75 -15.33
C ASP A 90 9.33 -3.33 -14.31
N THR A 91 8.77 -4.51 -14.61
CA THR A 91 7.83 -5.18 -13.71
C THR A 91 8.51 -5.61 -12.40
N LEU A 92 9.76 -6.06 -12.46
CA LEU A 92 10.53 -6.38 -11.25
C LEU A 92 10.71 -5.15 -10.36
N ILE A 93 10.99 -3.99 -10.95
CA ILE A 93 11.15 -2.73 -10.21
C ILE A 93 9.84 -2.34 -9.54
N PHE A 94 8.72 -2.43 -10.26
CA PHE A 94 7.40 -2.15 -9.70
C PHE A 94 7.08 -3.04 -8.49
N LEU A 95 7.30 -4.36 -8.61
CA LEU A 95 7.06 -5.29 -7.50
C LEU A 95 7.99 -5.05 -6.30
N ARG A 96 9.24 -4.65 -6.54
CA ARG A 96 10.14 -4.24 -5.45
C ARG A 96 9.70 -2.96 -4.76
N VAL A 97 9.21 -1.97 -5.50
CA VAL A 97 8.65 -0.74 -4.90
C VAL A 97 7.43 -1.05 -4.02
N LEU A 98 6.57 -1.97 -4.45
CA LEU A 98 5.46 -2.45 -3.62
C LEU A 98 5.96 -3.19 -2.37
N ALA A 99 6.97 -4.04 -2.49
CA ALA A 99 7.57 -4.73 -1.36
C ALA A 99 8.23 -3.76 -0.35
N LEU A 100 8.85 -2.69 -0.84
CA LEU A 100 9.35 -1.58 0.00
C LEU A 100 8.22 -0.89 0.75
N GLY A 101 7.14 -0.53 0.06
CA GLY A 101 5.95 0.06 0.67
C GLY A 101 5.39 -0.82 1.78
N ARG A 102 5.31 -2.14 1.55
CA ARG A 102 4.91 -3.13 2.57
C ARG A 102 5.84 -3.12 3.78
N LYS A 103 7.17 -3.15 3.59
CA LYS A 103 8.16 -3.11 4.69
C LYS A 103 8.05 -1.81 5.49
N LEU A 104 7.84 -0.69 4.80
CA LEU A 104 7.67 0.62 5.43
C LEU A 104 6.37 0.70 6.23
N ALA A 105 5.26 0.21 5.68
CA ALA A 105 3.98 0.16 6.37
C ALA A 105 4.04 -0.71 7.64
N LEU A 106 4.66 -1.90 7.57
CA LEU A 106 4.85 -2.76 8.74
C LEU A 106 5.67 -2.07 9.84
N PHE A 107 6.75 -1.38 9.46
CA PHE A 107 7.54 -0.61 10.42
C PHE A 107 6.73 0.54 11.03
N GLY A 108 5.92 1.24 10.25
CA GLY A 108 4.99 2.25 10.75
C GLY A 108 3.97 1.70 11.75
N VAL A 109 3.41 0.51 11.49
CA VAL A 109 2.50 -0.17 12.43
C VAL A 109 3.22 -0.56 13.72
N LEU A 110 4.44 -1.09 13.63
CA LEU A 110 5.24 -1.42 14.81
C LEU A 110 5.57 -0.17 15.64
N LEU A 111 5.94 0.92 14.98
CA LEU A 111 6.26 2.19 15.62
C LEU A 111 5.03 2.80 16.29
N SER A 112 3.86 2.71 15.65
CA SER A 112 2.57 3.08 16.25
C SER A 112 2.25 2.20 17.47
N ALA A 113 2.39 0.88 17.36
CA ALA A 113 2.18 -0.06 18.45
C ALA A 113 3.14 0.19 19.64
N ALA A 114 4.37 0.62 19.38
CA ALA A 114 5.33 1.03 20.41
C ALA A 114 4.96 2.37 21.06
N LEU A 115 4.28 3.26 20.33
CA LEU A 115 3.82 4.56 20.84
C LEU A 115 2.59 4.42 21.76
N PHE A 116 1.72 3.43 21.52
CA PHE A 116 0.55 3.15 22.38
C PHE A 116 0.86 3.02 23.89
N PRO A 117 1.78 2.15 24.34
CA PRO A 117 2.12 2.04 25.76
C PRO A 117 2.81 3.31 26.29
N LEU A 118 3.55 4.02 25.43
CA LEU A 118 4.22 5.27 25.79
C LEU A 118 3.20 6.38 26.09
N TYR A 119 2.08 6.41 25.35
CA TYR A 119 0.95 7.28 25.65
C TYR A 119 0.10 6.78 26.83
N ALA A 120 -0.03 5.47 27.03
CA ALA A 120 -0.85 4.89 28.09
C ALA A 120 -0.25 5.00 29.50
N THR A 121 1.09 4.98 29.62
CA THR A 121 1.79 5.08 30.92
C THR A 121 1.77 6.51 31.48
N GLY A 122 1.27 7.46 30.70
CA GLY A 122 1.24 8.85 31.06
C GLY A 122 -0.02 9.26 31.80
N THR A 123 0.12 9.77 33.02
CA THR A 123 -0.99 10.41 33.76
C THR A 123 -1.60 11.52 32.92
N ASN A 124 -2.91 11.46 32.69
CA ASN A 124 -3.67 12.51 32.03
C ASN A 124 -3.99 13.60 33.07
N PRO A 125 -3.95 14.90 32.71
CA PRO A 125 -4.32 15.98 33.63
C PRO A 125 -5.77 15.87 34.13
N ASP A 126 -6.67 15.26 33.34
CA ASP A 126 -8.06 15.01 33.73
C ASP A 126 -8.23 13.86 34.74
N GLU A 127 -7.33 12.87 34.74
CA GLU A 127 -7.30 11.84 35.80
C GLU A 127 -6.71 12.40 37.10
N ALA A 128 -5.73 13.31 37.02
CA ALA A 128 -5.21 14.04 38.18
C ALA A 128 -6.25 15.00 38.79
N ALA A 129 -7.21 15.49 38.00
CA ALA A 129 -8.28 16.39 38.43
C ALA A 129 -9.61 15.68 38.79
N GLY A 130 -9.66 14.34 38.77
CA GLY A 130 -10.84 13.56 39.17
C GLY A 130 -12.07 13.67 38.25
N ARG A 131 -11.95 14.30 37.07
CA ARG A 131 -13.02 14.39 36.08
C ARG A 131 -12.81 13.34 35.00
N ARG A 132 -13.39 12.14 35.19
CA ARG A 132 -13.56 11.17 34.11
C ARG A 132 -14.53 11.73 33.08
N LYS A 133 -14.00 12.40 32.06
CA LYS A 133 -14.72 12.57 30.79
C LYS A 133 -14.48 11.28 30.00
N GLU A 134 -15.54 10.66 29.49
CA GLU A 134 -15.41 9.57 28.52
C GLU A 134 -14.81 10.18 27.24
N ILE A 135 -13.49 10.26 27.18
CA ILE A 135 -12.78 10.76 26.00
C ILE A 135 -12.84 9.66 24.96
N ASP A 136 -13.37 10.00 23.78
CA ASP A 136 -13.42 9.08 22.65
C ASP A 136 -12.00 8.55 22.36
N PRO A 137 -11.83 7.25 22.08
CA PRO A 137 -10.51 6.66 21.83
C PRO A 137 -9.78 7.34 20.66
N LEU A 138 -10.51 7.96 19.73
CA LEU A 138 -9.97 8.73 18.62
C LEU A 138 -9.40 10.10 19.07
N GLU A 139 -10.04 10.77 20.03
CA GLU A 139 -9.55 12.02 20.62
C GLU A 139 -8.32 11.77 21.50
N ARG A 140 -8.24 10.63 22.17
CA ARG A 140 -7.07 10.21 22.97
C ARG A 140 -5.81 9.98 22.13
N ILE A 141 -5.96 9.65 20.84
CA ILE A 141 -4.85 9.39 19.91
C ILE A 141 -4.42 10.67 19.17
N THR A 142 -5.26 11.71 19.18
CA THR A 142 -4.99 12.96 18.44
C THR A 142 -4.08 13.89 19.25
N MET A 143 -3.07 14.49 18.58
CA MET A 143 -2.12 15.45 19.17
C MET A 143 -2.78 16.65 19.88
N SER A 144 -4.07 16.89 19.67
CA SER A 144 -4.85 17.95 20.31
C SER A 144 -5.04 17.77 21.81
N ASN A 145 -4.80 16.57 22.36
CA ASN A 145 -4.96 16.30 23.80
C ASN A 145 -3.68 16.53 24.63
N LEU A 146 -2.54 16.92 24.02
CA LEU A 146 -1.29 17.12 24.77
C LEU A 146 -1.13 18.58 25.21
N SER A 147 -0.97 18.78 26.53
CA SER A 147 -0.64 20.07 27.13
C SER A 147 0.74 20.58 26.67
N ASN A 148 0.87 21.89 26.53
CA ASN A 148 2.13 22.55 26.19
C ASN A 148 3.20 22.26 27.27
N GLY A 149 4.24 21.50 26.90
CA GLY A 149 5.41 21.25 27.77
C GLY A 149 5.64 19.79 28.21
N GLU A 150 4.79 18.85 27.80
CA GLU A 150 4.98 17.43 28.11
C GLU A 150 6.16 16.81 27.33
N PRO A 151 7.07 16.03 27.95
CA PRO A 151 8.18 15.35 27.27
C PRO A 151 7.70 14.31 26.23
N ARG A 152 6.39 14.03 26.17
CA ARG A 152 5.75 13.10 25.24
C ARG A 152 5.67 13.63 23.80
N LEU A 153 5.63 14.95 23.61
CA LEU A 153 5.74 15.55 22.27
C LEU A 153 7.10 15.23 21.63
N TRP A 154 8.15 15.12 22.44
CA TRP A 154 9.46 14.71 21.94
C TRP A 154 9.50 13.25 21.49
N ALA A 155 8.68 12.38 22.07
CA ALA A 155 8.62 10.99 21.66
C ALA A 155 8.01 10.80 20.27
N SER A 156 6.94 11.54 19.94
CA SER A 156 6.35 11.50 18.59
C SER A 156 7.30 12.12 17.55
N VAL A 157 8.01 13.19 17.91
CA VAL A 157 9.07 13.79 17.08
C VAL A 157 10.21 12.79 16.86
N ALA A 158 10.69 12.12 17.91
CA ALA A 158 11.73 11.10 17.79
C ALA A 158 11.26 9.93 16.91
N ALA A 159 10.01 9.46 17.10
CA ALA A 159 9.42 8.39 16.30
C ALA A 159 9.30 8.78 14.81
N MET A 160 8.94 10.04 14.52
CA MET A 160 8.97 10.58 13.16
C MET A 160 10.39 10.55 12.56
N TYR A 161 11.41 11.02 13.30
CA TYR A 161 12.80 10.96 12.84
C TYR A 161 13.27 9.52 12.58
N PHE A 162 12.93 8.57 13.46
CA PHE A 162 13.23 7.16 13.26
C PHE A 162 12.55 6.60 12.00
N MET A 163 11.27 6.94 11.79
CA MET A 163 10.52 6.55 10.60
C MET A 163 11.15 7.10 9.33
N THR A 164 11.50 8.40 9.30
CA THR A 164 12.15 9.03 8.16
C THR A 164 13.53 8.43 7.89
N PHE A 165 14.32 8.16 8.92
CA PHE A 165 15.64 7.54 8.78
C PHE A 165 15.53 6.11 8.20
N TYR A 166 14.59 5.32 8.72
CA TYR A 166 14.33 3.96 8.22
C TYR A 166 13.85 3.96 6.77
N ALA A 167 12.94 4.87 6.41
CA ALA A 167 12.49 5.05 5.04
C ALA A 167 13.66 5.39 4.11
N MET A 168 14.50 6.35 4.49
CA MET A 168 15.66 6.76 3.70
C MET A 168 16.70 5.63 3.57
N TYR A 169 16.91 4.84 4.61
CA TYR A 169 17.77 3.65 4.57
C TYR A 169 17.26 2.60 3.59
N LEU A 170 15.97 2.26 3.64
CA LEU A 170 15.33 1.33 2.71
C LEU A 170 15.43 1.83 1.26
N PHE A 171 15.07 3.09 1.01
CA PHE A 171 15.16 3.69 -0.31
C PHE A 171 16.57 3.68 -0.86
N ARG A 172 17.57 4.05 -0.04
CA ARG A 172 18.97 4.06 -0.47
C ARG A 172 19.46 2.66 -0.85
N THR A 173 19.07 1.65 -0.07
CA THR A 173 19.46 0.26 -0.32
C THR A 173 18.92 -0.24 -1.64
N GLU A 174 17.63 -0.06 -1.90
CA GLU A 174 17.02 -0.49 -3.17
C GLU A 174 17.44 0.37 -4.35
N TYR A 175 17.66 1.68 -4.16
CA TYR A 175 18.15 2.55 -5.22
C TYR A 175 19.53 2.11 -5.73
N ARG A 176 20.47 1.77 -4.83
CA ARG A 176 21.78 1.24 -5.26
C ARG A 176 21.65 -0.07 -6.01
N TYR A 177 20.76 -0.95 -5.56
CA TYR A 177 20.49 -2.22 -6.24
C TYR A 177 19.91 -1.98 -7.65
N TYR A 178 18.95 -1.08 -7.77
CA TYR A 178 18.34 -0.67 -9.04
C TYR A 178 19.39 -0.13 -10.02
N VAL A 179 20.21 0.83 -9.58
CA VAL A 179 21.24 1.43 -10.44
C VAL A 179 22.19 0.35 -10.97
N LYS A 180 22.64 -0.57 -10.11
CA LYS A 180 23.51 -1.68 -10.52
C LYS A 180 22.85 -2.57 -11.58
N ARG A 181 21.59 -2.94 -11.40
CA ARG A 181 20.83 -3.77 -12.35
C ARG A 181 20.58 -3.05 -13.68
N ARG A 182 20.26 -1.75 -13.62
CA ARG A 182 20.09 -0.92 -14.83
C ARG A 182 21.38 -0.82 -15.63
N HIS A 183 22.52 -0.63 -14.97
CA HIS A 183 23.81 -0.62 -15.67
C HIS A 183 24.12 -1.98 -16.31
N GLN A 184 23.86 -3.09 -15.62
CA GLN A 184 24.02 -4.44 -16.18
C GLN A 184 23.08 -4.73 -17.36
N PHE A 185 21.87 -4.18 -17.33
CA PHE A 185 20.92 -4.30 -18.43
C PHE A 185 21.35 -3.45 -19.62
N LEU A 186 21.79 -2.20 -19.39
CA LEU A 186 22.21 -1.27 -20.44
C LEU A 186 23.56 -1.64 -21.08
N SER A 187 24.40 -2.42 -20.37
CA SER A 187 25.64 -2.98 -20.90
C SER A 187 25.43 -4.25 -21.73
N ARG A 188 24.20 -4.76 -21.84
CA ARG A 188 23.87 -5.83 -22.80
C ARG A 188 23.62 -5.17 -24.15
N ASP A 189 24.32 -5.64 -25.17
CA ASP A 189 24.21 -5.17 -26.55
C ASP A 189 22.87 -5.59 -27.18
N ASP A 190 21.81 -4.85 -26.85
CA ASP A 190 20.49 -5.08 -27.43
C ASP A 190 20.34 -4.23 -28.72
N PRO A 191 19.96 -4.83 -29.87
CA PRO A 191 19.84 -4.12 -31.15
C PRO A 191 18.93 -2.88 -31.12
N GLN A 192 18.04 -2.80 -30.13
CA GLN A 192 17.13 -1.66 -29.94
C GLN A 192 17.84 -0.35 -29.57
N GLN A 193 19.06 -0.40 -29.02
CA GLN A 193 19.85 0.80 -28.66
C GLN A 193 20.39 1.57 -29.88
N TYR A 194 20.39 0.95 -31.08
CA TYR A 194 20.89 1.58 -32.31
C TYR A 194 19.80 2.25 -33.15
N THR A 195 18.52 2.12 -32.77
CA THR A 195 17.42 2.73 -33.52
C THR A 195 17.11 4.13 -32.99
N VAL A 196 17.72 5.16 -33.61
CA VAL A 196 17.33 6.55 -33.38
C VAL A 196 16.08 6.85 -34.20
N ARG A 197 14.94 7.06 -33.53
CA ARG A 197 13.70 7.43 -34.22
C ARG A 197 13.73 8.93 -34.58
N CYS A 198 14.04 9.24 -35.84
CA CYS A 198 13.93 10.60 -36.38
C CYS A 198 12.45 10.97 -36.60
N SER A 199 11.87 11.79 -35.72
CA SER A 199 10.46 12.24 -35.79
C SER A 199 10.19 13.41 -36.76
N VAL A 200 11.18 13.87 -37.52
CA VAL A 200 11.11 15.12 -38.31
C VAL A 200 10.52 14.96 -39.72
N ILE A 201 10.31 13.75 -40.21
CA ILE A 201 9.95 13.53 -41.64
C ILE A 201 8.47 13.84 -41.95
N THR A 202 7.57 13.94 -40.96
CA THR A 202 6.15 14.25 -41.21
C THR A 202 5.82 15.73 -41.36
N ALA A 203 6.76 16.66 -41.13
CA ALA A 203 6.50 18.10 -41.25
C ALA A 203 6.80 18.69 -42.65
N PHE A 204 7.36 17.92 -43.59
CA PHE A 204 7.88 18.44 -44.87
C PHE A 204 7.16 17.92 -46.13
N TRP A 205 5.91 17.47 -46.02
CA TRP A 205 5.11 17.13 -47.21
C TRP A 205 3.89 18.04 -47.36
N PRO A 206 4.04 19.28 -47.87
CA PRO A 206 2.93 19.94 -48.53
C PRO A 206 2.80 19.34 -49.94
N PHE A 207 1.77 18.52 -50.15
CA PHE A 207 1.31 18.13 -51.49
C PHE A 207 0.87 19.44 -52.19
N SER A 208 1.60 19.80 -53.25
CA SER A 208 1.22 20.84 -54.22
C SER A 208 0.02 20.40 -55.06
#